data_AF-A0A955N8R8-F1
#
_entry.id   AF-A0A955N8R8-F1
#
_cell.length_a   1.000
_cell.length_b   1.000
_cell.length_c   1.000
_cell.angle_alpha   90.00
_cell.angle_beta   90.00
_cell.angle_gamma   90.00
#
_symmetry.space_group_name_H-M   'P 1'
#
loop_
_entity.id
_entity.type
_entity.pdbx_description
1 polymer ?
#
loop_
_entity_poly.entity_id
_entity_poly.type
_entity_poly.pdbx_seq_one_letter_code
_entity_poly.pdbx_strand_id
1 'polypeptide(L)'
;MILALHELGHITKQAEQIEKAIKYWFQSLKLAQETNNAEGIFHTAGTLGRNFLQTGQQEQGRHLLELSISMVKQGGFPGVDALENLLLHSS
;
A
#
# COMPACT_ATOMS: atom_id res chain seq x y z
N MET A 1 8.67 -6.72 11.62
CA MET A 1 8.44 -5.28 11.92
C MET A 1 7.59 -4.60 10.87
N ILE A 2 7.90 -4.74 9.57
CA ILE A 2 7.12 -4.18 8.45
C ILE A 2 5.66 -4.66 8.48
N LEU A 3 5.41 -5.97 8.46
CA LEU A 3 4.04 -6.52 8.54
C LEU A 3 3.29 -6.10 9.80
N ALA A 4 3.99 -5.97 10.94
CA ALA A 4 3.38 -5.52 12.19
C ALA A 4 2.94 -4.05 12.13
N LEU A 5 3.72 -3.16 11.49
CA LEU A 5 3.32 -1.77 11.26
C LEU A 5 2.16 -1.68 10.26
N HIS A 6 2.15 -2.55 9.26
CA HIS A 6 1.06 -2.66 8.30
C HIS A 6 -0.26 -3.09 8.95
N GLU A 7 -0.22 -4.12 9.80
CA GLU A 7 -1.37 -4.58 10.60
C GLU A 7 -1.84 -3.54 11.61
N LEU A 8 -0.92 -2.84 12.28
CA LEU A 8 -1.27 -1.73 13.16
C LEU A 8 -2.04 -0.63 12.41
N GLY A 9 -1.65 -0.33 11.18
CA GLY A 9 -2.39 0.61 10.32
C GLY A 9 -3.81 0.13 10.01
N HIS A 10 -4.02 -1.16 9.76
CA HIS A 10 -5.38 -1.71 9.57
C HIS A 10 -6.24 -1.58 10.82
N ILE A 11 -5.70 -1.95 11.98
CA ILE A 11 -6.39 -1.86 13.27
C ILE A 11 -6.75 -0.40 13.58
N THR A 12 -5.83 0.55 13.33
CA THR A 12 -6.13 1.98 13.58
C THR A 12 -7.13 2.58 12.60
N LYS A 13 -7.17 2.11 11.34
CA LYS A 13 -8.23 2.51 10.40
C LYS A 13 -9.61 2.06 10.90
N GLN A 14 -9.71 0.85 11.46
CA GLN A 14 -10.95 0.34 12.03
C GLN A 14 -11.43 1.13 13.24
N ALA A 15 -10.50 1.75 13.98
CA ALA A 15 -10.79 2.66 15.08
C ALA A 15 -11.09 4.11 14.63
N GLU A 16 -11.47 4.32 13.35
CA GLU A 16 -11.75 5.62 12.72
C GLU A 16 -10.58 6.63 12.73
N GLN A 17 -9.36 6.21 13.09
CA GLN A 17 -8.16 7.04 13.13
C GLN A 17 -7.36 6.92 11.82
N ILE A 18 -7.98 7.32 10.72
CA ILE A 18 -7.42 7.18 9.36
C ILE A 18 -6.04 7.86 9.22
N GLU A 19 -5.87 9.05 9.80
CA GLU A 19 -4.60 9.79 9.74
C GLU A 19 -3.45 9.04 10.43
N LYS A 20 -3.75 8.35 11.54
CA LYS A 20 -2.77 7.57 12.28
C LYS A 20 -2.42 6.28 11.55
N ALA A 21 -3.42 5.64 10.93
CA ALA A 21 -3.20 4.47 10.07
C ALA A 21 -2.28 4.80 8.89
N ILE A 22 -2.50 5.95 8.24
CA ILE A 22 -1.65 6.44 7.15
C ILE A 22 -0.20 6.62 7.62
N LYS A 23 0.03 7.19 8.81
CA LYS A 23 1.38 7.33 9.37
C LYS A 23 2.06 5.98 9.57
N TYR A 24 1.38 4.98 10.12
CA TYR A 24 1.95 3.65 10.31
C TYR A 24 2.25 2.94 8.98
N TRP A 25 1.37 3.06 7.98
CA TRP A 25 1.64 2.53 6.66
C TRP A 25 2.82 3.23 5.98
N PHE A 26 2.97 4.55 6.09
CA PHE A 26 4.17 5.22 5.56
C PHE A 26 5.45 4.77 6.25
N GLN A 27 5.44 4.57 7.57
CA GLN A 27 6.59 4.03 8.30
C GLN A 27 6.92 2.60 7.85
N SER A 28 5.89 1.76 7.67
CA SER A 28 6.04 0.41 7.13
C SER A 28 6.67 0.43 5.73
N LEU A 29 6.20 1.32 4.86
CA LEU A 29 6.69 1.45 3.48
C LEU A 29 8.15 1.88 3.45
N LYS A 30 8.51 2.90 4.24
CA LYS A 30 9.89 3.39 4.36
C LYS A 30 10.83 2.28 4.83
N LEU A 31 10.46 1.55 5.88
CA LEU A 31 11.26 0.45 6.39
C LEU A 31 11.39 -0.69 5.35
N ALA A 32 10.32 -0.97 4.61
CA ALA A 32 10.34 -1.97 3.54
C ALA A 32 11.27 -1.56 2.40
N GLN A 33 11.31 -0.28 2.03
CA GLN A 33 12.25 0.27 1.05
C GLN A 33 13.70 0.20 1.55
N GLU A 34 13.95 0.63 2.79
CA GLU A 34 15.29 0.61 3.40
C GLU A 34 15.88 -0.80 3.50
N THR A 35 15.02 -1.81 3.67
CA THR A 35 15.42 -3.22 3.78
C THR A 35 15.28 -4.00 2.47
N ASN A 36 14.91 -3.34 1.36
CA ASN A 36 14.61 -3.97 0.07
C ASN A 36 13.60 -5.14 0.18
N ASN A 37 12.63 -5.03 1.08
CA ASN A 37 11.59 -6.03 1.28
C ASN A 37 10.44 -5.81 0.28
N ALA A 38 10.50 -6.49 -0.86
CA ALA A 38 9.52 -6.40 -1.94
C ALA A 38 8.08 -6.72 -1.49
N GLU A 39 7.91 -7.74 -0.64
CA GLU A 39 6.59 -8.13 -0.09
C GLU A 39 6.00 -7.00 0.79
N GLY A 40 6.83 -6.44 1.66
CA GLY A 40 6.47 -5.32 2.52
C GLY A 40 6.07 -4.07 1.74
N ILE A 41 6.80 -3.76 0.66
CA ILE A 41 6.48 -2.66 -0.25
C ILE A 41 5.15 -2.95 -0.95
N PHE A 42 4.98 -4.16 -1.50
CA PHE A 42 3.75 -4.57 -2.20
C PHE A 42 2.51 -4.36 -1.33
N HIS A 43 2.46 -4.97 -0.14
CA HIS A 43 1.29 -4.90 0.73
C HIS A 43 1.02 -3.48 1.24
N THR A 44 2.08 -2.77 1.63
CA THR A 44 1.93 -1.45 2.24
C THR A 44 1.55 -0.40 1.20
N ALA A 45 2.26 -0.35 0.07
CA ALA A 45 1.97 0.60 -1.02
C ALA A 45 0.60 0.33 -1.64
N GLY A 46 0.21 -0.94 -1.83
CA GLY A 46 -1.12 -1.29 -2.33
C GLY A 46 -2.25 -0.88 -1.38
N THR A 47 -1.99 -0.92 -0.07
CA THR A 47 -2.96 -0.47 0.95
C THR A 47 -3.11 1.05 0.95
N LEU A 48 -2.00 1.79 0.95
CA LEU A 48 -2.02 3.26 0.85
C LEU A 48 -2.64 3.73 -0.47
N GLY A 49 -2.29 3.10 -1.59
CA GLY A 49 -2.83 3.40 -2.92
C GLY A 49 -4.35 3.31 -2.96
N ARG A 50 -4.91 2.20 -2.46
CA ARG A 50 -6.37 2.03 -2.28
C ARG A 50 -7.00 3.13 -1.43
N ASN A 51 -6.38 3.45 -0.29
CA ASN A 51 -6.90 4.46 0.62
C ASN A 51 -6.93 5.84 -0.04
N PHE A 52 -5.85 6.23 -0.71
CA PHE A 52 -5.78 7.51 -1.41
C PHE A 52 -6.78 7.63 -2.55
N LEU A 53 -6.97 6.57 -3.35
CA LEU A 53 -8.04 6.55 -4.35
C LEU A 53 -9.43 6.77 -3.71
N GLN A 54 -9.71 6.12 -2.57
CA GLN A 54 -10.99 6.28 -1.85
C GLN A 54 -11.19 7.68 -1.26
N THR A 55 -10.11 8.39 -0.90
CA THR A 55 -10.17 9.75 -0.36
C THR A 55 -10.14 10.86 -1.42
N GLY A 56 -10.17 10.50 -2.72
CA GLY A 56 -10.12 11.44 -3.84
C GLY A 56 -8.71 11.89 -4.23
N GLN A 57 -7.68 11.40 -3.56
CA GLN A 57 -6.26 11.63 -3.85
C GLN A 57 -5.79 10.71 -4.99
N GLN A 58 -6.36 10.90 -6.18
CA GLN A 58 -6.19 9.97 -7.30
C GLN A 58 -4.73 9.81 -7.76
N GLU A 59 -4.00 10.91 -7.93
CA GLU A 59 -2.61 10.88 -8.42
C GLU A 59 -1.68 10.11 -7.48
N GLN A 60 -1.72 10.43 -6.19
CA GLN A 60 -0.93 9.75 -5.15
C GLN A 60 -1.33 8.27 -5.03
N GLY A 61 -2.63 7.98 -5.12
CA GLY A 61 -3.15 6.64 -5.10
C GLY A 61 -2.61 5.77 -6.23
N ARG A 62 -2.65 6.29 -7.47
CA ARG A 62 -2.08 5.61 -8.65
C ARG A 62 -0.59 5.34 -8.49
N HIS A 63 0.18 6.35 -8.10
CA HIS A 63 1.63 6.19 -7.97
C HIS A 63 2.02 5.07 -6.98
N LEU A 64 1.28 4.94 -5.87
CA LEU A 64 1.52 3.88 -4.90
C LEU A 64 1.04 2.50 -5.38
N LEU A 65 -0.02 2.44 -6.18
CA LEU A 65 -0.43 1.20 -6.83
C LEU A 65 0.60 0.74 -7.86
N GLU A 66 1.13 1.66 -8.69
CA GLU A 66 2.20 1.38 -9.65
C GLU A 66 3.45 0.87 -8.93
N LEU A 67 3.86 1.53 -7.84
CA LEU A 67 4.97 1.07 -7.01
C LEU A 67 4.73 -0.35 -6.49
N SER A 68 3.54 -0.63 -5.95
CA SER A 68 3.16 -1.96 -5.46
C SER A 68 3.27 -3.01 -6.57
N ILE A 69 2.66 -2.79 -7.73
CA ILE A 69 2.67 -3.72 -8.86
C ILE A 69 4.09 -3.93 -9.40
N SER A 70 4.92 -2.88 -9.44
CA SER A 70 6.30 -2.97 -9.93
C SER A 70 7.16 -3.95 -9.12
N MET A 71 6.88 -4.12 -7.83
CA MET A 71 7.58 -5.09 -6.97
C MET A 71 7.24 -6.53 -7.34
N VAL A 72 6.08 -6.79 -7.94
CA VAL A 72 5.63 -8.16 -8.24
C VAL A 72 6.28 -8.74 -9.49
N LYS A 73 6.72 -7.90 -10.42
CA LYS A 73 7.59 -8.34 -11.52
C LYS A 73 8.88 -9.02 -11.02
N GLN A 74 9.26 -8.84 -9.75
CA GLN A 74 10.41 -9.51 -9.14
C GLN A 74 10.06 -10.75 -8.30
N GLY A 75 8.79 -11.03 -7.96
CA GLY A 75 8.45 -12.01 -6.91
C GLY A 75 7.19 -12.86 -7.07
N GLY A 76 6.32 -12.63 -8.07
CA GLY A 76 5.17 -13.52 -8.34
C GLY A 76 4.11 -13.57 -7.22
N PHE A 77 3.82 -12.44 -6.58
CA PHE A 77 2.88 -12.34 -5.47
C PHE A 77 1.40 -12.45 -5.89
N PRO A 78 0.55 -13.14 -5.11
CA PRO A 78 -0.89 -13.20 -5.35
C PRO A 78 -1.56 -11.85 -5.05
N GLY A 79 -2.58 -11.48 -5.83
CA GLY A 79 -3.38 -10.25 -5.64
C GLY A 79 -2.97 -9.05 -6.50
N VAL A 80 -2.03 -9.23 -7.43
CA VAL A 80 -1.67 -8.22 -8.44
C VAL A 80 -2.85 -7.88 -9.33
N ASP A 81 -3.56 -8.88 -9.83
CA ASP A 81 -4.69 -8.68 -10.75
C ASP A 81 -5.73 -7.73 -10.15
N ALA A 82 -5.95 -7.80 -8.83
CA ALA A 82 -6.87 -6.91 -8.13
C ALA A 82 -6.35 -5.46 -8.07
N LEU A 83 -5.03 -5.26 -7.91
CA LEU A 83 -4.42 -3.93 -7.92
C LEU A 83 -4.35 -3.34 -9.34
N GLU A 84 -4.04 -4.16 -10.35
CA GLU A 84 -4.03 -3.77 -11.76
C GLU A 84 -5.44 -3.38 -12.22
N ASN A 85 -6.45 -4.18 -11.88
CA ASN A 85 -7.84 -3.88 -12.16
C ASN A 85 -8.26 -2.55 -11.50
N LEU A 86 -7.89 -2.34 -10.23
CA LEU A 86 -8.16 -1.08 -9.55
C LEU A 86 -7.47 0.13 -10.21
N LEU A 87 -6.22 -0.03 -10.65
CA LEU A 87 -5.48 1.01 -11.35
C LEU A 87 -6.17 1.37 -12.69
N LEU A 88 -6.60 0.37 -13.46
CA LEU A 88 -7.30 0.54 -14.73
C LEU A 88 -8.65 1.26 -14.60
N HIS A 89 -9.37 1.08 -13.48
CA HIS A 89 -10.67 1.72 -13.25
C HIS A 89 -10.57 3.04 -12.49
N SER A 90 -9.35 3.45 -12.12
CA SER A 90 -9.12 4.71 -11.41
C SER A 90 -9.00 5.92 -12.35
N SER A 91 -8.86 5.71 -13.68
CA SER A 91 -8.69 6.73 -14.74
C SER A 91 -9.95 7.49 -15.09
#